data_AF-A0A536H4Q6-F1
#
_entry.id   AF-A0A536H4Q6-F1
#
_cell.length_a   1.000
_cell.length_b   1.000
_cell.length_c   1.000
_cell.angle_alpha   90.00
_cell.angle_beta   90.00
_cell.angle_gamma   90.00
#
_symmetry.space_group_name_H-M   'P 1'
#
loop_
_entity.id
_entity.type
_entity.pdbx_description
1 polymer ?
#
loop_
_entity_poly.entity_id
_entity_poly.type
_entity_poly.pdbx_seq_one_letter_code
_entity_poly.pdbx_strand_id
1 'polypeptide(L)'
;MTEADIQAIVQEVMRRMLAENASSDAATIVNGRATSSSNRQSSTVQKQQADSNTVTVTHVITRSDVVDFAKAGKKRLLIAHGGLVTPLARDLAAEHGIEIVWPSETANGAANKADHTAQTRSLSSSSGKTALTCLRCSSCLEPAFYERALAEMEHSTARVLGELRNFIARCWLHEPADIATLRSISRPPMGNLPCCFYANFNLFWAGENLQVCRQQVKDGMLAVPVVCQMLAGLLERHAARLEKWSMTETVALERMLAQYFKGKGPASEEEFLAVVEHAMIALDRVQSWIDGLLPWSELDARLALRRPITVI
;
A
#
# COMPACT_ATOMS: atom_id res chain seq x y z
N MET A 1 20.74 36.48 -8.73
CA MET A 1 19.32 36.21 -8.97
C MET A 1 18.57 36.61 -7.73
N THR A 2 17.78 37.67 -7.84
CA THR A 2 17.05 38.30 -6.75
C THR A 2 15.68 37.64 -6.56
N GLU A 3 15.02 37.90 -5.45
CA GLU A 3 13.66 37.42 -5.19
C GLU A 3 12.66 37.87 -6.28
N ALA A 4 12.88 39.07 -6.85
CA ALA A 4 12.12 39.58 -7.97
C ALA A 4 12.31 38.75 -9.25
N ASP A 5 13.52 38.23 -9.49
CA ASP A 5 13.80 37.37 -10.65
C ASP A 5 13.07 36.02 -10.52
N ILE A 6 13.00 35.46 -9.31
CA ILE A 6 12.30 34.20 -9.04
C ILE A 6 10.79 34.37 -9.22
N GLN A 7 10.22 35.47 -8.72
CA GLN A 7 8.79 35.76 -8.89
C GLN A 7 8.42 35.98 -10.36
N ALA A 8 9.27 36.66 -11.14
CA ALA A 8 9.06 36.86 -12.56
C ALA A 8 9.06 35.53 -13.34
N ILE A 9 9.97 34.61 -13.01
CA ILE A 9 10.03 33.27 -13.64
C ILE A 9 8.78 32.46 -13.30
N VAL A 10 8.36 32.44 -12.04
CA VAL A 10 7.17 31.69 -11.60
C VAL A 10 5.90 32.22 -12.28
N GLN A 11 5.76 33.54 -12.39
CA GLN A 11 4.62 34.17 -13.08
C GLN A 11 4.58 33.81 -14.57
N GLU A 12 5.73 33.80 -15.26
CA GLU A 12 5.80 33.43 -16.68
C GLU A 12 5.49 31.94 -16.91
N VAL A 13 5.94 31.05 -16.01
CA VAL A 13 5.62 29.62 -16.08
C VAL A 13 4.12 29.39 -15.89
N MET A 14 3.50 30.02 -14.88
CA MET A 14 2.05 29.90 -14.66
C MET A 14 1.26 30.45 -15.85
N ARG A 15 1.70 31.56 -16.46
CA ARG A 15 1.08 32.14 -17.65
C ARG A 15 1.11 31.18 -18.84
N ARG A 16 2.22 30.47 -19.06
CA ARG A 16 2.34 29.47 -20.15
C ARG A 16 1.46 28.25 -19.93
N MET A 17 1.41 27.72 -18.71
CA MET A 17 0.54 26.59 -18.39
C MET A 17 -0.94 26.90 -18.61
N LEU A 18 -1.38 28.12 -18.26
CA LEU A 18 -2.77 28.54 -18.49
C LEU A 18 -3.08 28.73 -19.98
N ALA A 19 -2.13 29.23 -20.78
CA ALA A 19 -2.31 29.38 -22.22
C ALA A 19 -2.36 28.03 -22.96
N GLU A 20 -1.55 27.04 -22.54
CA GLU A 20 -1.56 25.70 -23.11
C GLU A 20 -2.87 24.96 -22.81
N ASN A 21 -3.40 25.11 -21.59
CA ASN A 21 -4.70 24.53 -21.23
C ASN A 21 -5.87 25.15 -22.00
N ALA A 22 -5.84 26.46 -22.26
CA ALA A 22 -6.86 27.13 -23.08
C ALA A 22 -6.81 26.70 -24.56
N SER A 23 -5.63 26.32 -25.07
CA SER A 23 -5.45 25.81 -26.44
C SER A 23 -5.90 24.36 -26.61
N SER A 24 -5.84 23.55 -25.56
CA SER A 24 -6.25 22.14 -25.56
C SER A 24 -7.77 21.99 -25.77
N ASP A 25 -8.56 22.86 -25.15
CA ASP A 25 -10.03 22.78 -25.20
C ASP A 25 -10.61 23.24 -26.54
N ALA A 26 -9.89 24.05 -27.32
CA ALA A 26 -10.32 24.50 -28.64
C ALA A 26 -10.09 23.44 -29.76
N ALA A 27 -9.16 22.50 -29.58
CA ALA A 27 -8.78 21.53 -30.61
C ALA A 27 -9.71 20.31 -30.73
N THR A 28 -10.61 20.08 -29.76
CA THR A 28 -11.41 18.85 -29.69
C THR A 28 -12.79 18.95 -30.37
N ILE A 29 -13.18 20.11 -30.93
CA ILE A 29 -14.53 20.34 -31.48
C ILE A 29 -14.63 20.22 -33.02
N VAL A 30 -13.51 20.11 -33.75
CA VAL A 30 -13.54 20.08 -35.22
C VAL A 30 -12.91 18.78 -35.75
N ASN A 31 -13.65 17.67 -35.70
CA ASN A 31 -13.54 16.58 -36.67
C ASN A 31 -14.65 15.53 -36.46
N GLY A 32 -15.85 15.84 -36.96
CA GLY A 32 -16.94 14.89 -37.10
C GLY A 32 -17.32 14.72 -38.56
N ARG A 33 -16.95 13.59 -39.20
CA ARG A 33 -17.79 12.96 -40.25
C ARG A 33 -17.42 11.49 -40.54
N ALA A 34 -18.36 10.63 -40.17
CA ALA A 34 -18.84 9.37 -40.78
C ALA A 34 -17.85 8.30 -41.27
N THR A 35 -17.93 7.08 -40.70
CA THR A 35 -18.64 5.93 -41.32
C THR A 35 -18.69 4.69 -40.39
N SER A 36 -19.92 4.19 -40.18
CA SER A 36 -20.37 2.81 -39.92
C SER A 36 -19.43 1.75 -39.29
N SER A 37 -19.83 1.16 -38.15
CA SER A 37 -20.50 -0.17 -38.13
C SER A 37 -20.76 -0.71 -36.71
N SER A 38 -22.05 -0.96 -36.48
CA SER A 38 -22.68 -1.93 -35.59
C SER A 38 -21.79 -3.04 -34.99
N ASN A 39 -21.64 -3.05 -33.65
CA ASN A 39 -22.01 -4.19 -32.79
C ASN A 39 -21.74 -3.86 -31.31
N ARG A 40 -22.76 -3.35 -30.61
CA ARG A 40 -22.82 -3.37 -29.14
C ARG A 40 -23.86 -4.39 -28.74
N GLN A 41 -23.39 -5.56 -28.31
CA GLN A 41 -24.20 -6.50 -27.56
C GLN A 41 -24.52 -5.89 -26.19
N SER A 42 -25.78 -5.48 -26.05
CA SER A 42 -26.43 -5.23 -24.78
C SER A 42 -26.61 -6.56 -24.04
N SER A 43 -25.91 -6.76 -22.93
CA SER A 43 -26.20 -7.86 -22.00
C SER A 43 -27.18 -7.38 -20.93
N THR A 44 -28.44 -7.66 -21.21
CA THR A 44 -29.54 -8.05 -20.33
C THR A 44 -29.35 -7.83 -18.82
N VAL A 45 -29.99 -6.77 -18.31
CA VAL A 45 -30.34 -6.62 -16.90
C VAL A 45 -31.40 -7.67 -16.55
N GLN A 46 -31.02 -8.73 -15.83
CA GLN A 46 -32.00 -9.62 -15.20
C GLN A 46 -32.65 -8.88 -14.03
N LYS A 47 -33.93 -8.59 -14.23
CA LYS A 47 -34.83 -7.93 -13.27
C LYS A 47 -35.25 -8.99 -12.23
N GLN A 48 -34.48 -9.11 -11.15
CA GLN A 48 -35.02 -9.65 -9.89
C GLN A 48 -35.52 -8.47 -9.07
N GLN A 49 -36.80 -8.56 -8.72
CA GLN A 49 -37.56 -7.57 -7.96
C GLN A 49 -37.02 -7.55 -6.51
N ALA A 50 -36.01 -6.72 -6.27
CA ALA A 50 -35.51 -6.37 -4.94
C ALA A 50 -36.14 -5.04 -4.51
N ASP A 51 -36.36 -4.87 -3.20
CA ASP A 51 -36.90 -3.66 -2.58
C ASP A 51 -36.37 -2.37 -3.25
N SER A 52 -37.27 -1.41 -3.53
CA SER A 52 -37.00 -0.23 -4.37
C SER A 52 -35.86 0.67 -3.89
N ASN A 53 -35.33 0.43 -2.70
CA ASN A 53 -34.30 1.24 -2.03
C ASN A 53 -32.90 0.63 -2.05
N THR A 54 -32.71 -0.50 -2.74
CA THR A 54 -31.48 -1.28 -2.65
C THR A 54 -30.87 -1.56 -4.03
N VAL A 55 -29.54 -1.46 -4.13
CA VAL A 55 -28.79 -1.90 -5.33
C VAL A 55 -27.64 -2.78 -4.88
N THR A 56 -27.49 -3.91 -5.57
CA THR A 56 -26.36 -4.82 -5.41
C THR A 56 -25.28 -4.44 -6.42
N VAL A 57 -24.06 -4.19 -5.95
CA VAL A 57 -22.91 -3.86 -6.81
C VAL A 57 -21.83 -4.93 -6.65
N THR A 58 -21.28 -5.39 -7.78
CA THR A 58 -20.31 -6.50 -7.86
C THR A 58 -18.84 -6.08 -7.99
N HIS A 59 -18.55 -4.78 -8.01
CA HIS A 59 -17.21 -4.23 -8.28
C HIS A 59 -16.78 -3.15 -7.27
N VAL A 60 -15.59 -2.55 -7.49
CA VAL A 60 -15.04 -1.47 -6.65
C VAL A 60 -15.95 -0.25 -6.68
N ILE A 61 -16.38 0.21 -5.51
CA ILE A 61 -17.25 1.37 -5.34
C ILE A 61 -16.41 2.62 -5.12
N THR A 62 -16.55 3.56 -6.05
CA THR A 62 -15.85 4.84 -6.08
C THR A 62 -16.73 5.98 -5.60
N ARG A 63 -16.13 7.17 -5.44
CA ARG A 63 -16.84 8.38 -5.06
C ARG A 63 -17.98 8.72 -6.04
N SER A 64 -17.75 8.55 -7.34
CA SER A 64 -18.74 8.87 -8.37
C SER A 64 -19.98 7.98 -8.26
N ASP A 65 -19.79 6.70 -7.96
CA ASP A 65 -20.89 5.75 -7.78
C ASP A 65 -21.80 6.16 -6.62
N VAL A 66 -21.22 6.66 -5.52
CA VAL A 66 -21.99 7.15 -4.35
C VAL A 66 -22.76 8.42 -4.67
N VAL A 67 -22.19 9.34 -5.46
CA VAL A 67 -22.89 10.55 -5.91
C VAL A 67 -24.10 10.20 -6.77
N ASP A 68 -23.92 9.29 -7.72
CA ASP A 68 -25.01 8.88 -8.61
C ASP A 68 -26.07 8.07 -7.85
N PHE A 69 -25.65 7.29 -6.86
CA PHE A 69 -26.53 6.57 -5.94
C PHE A 69 -27.34 7.53 -5.05
N ALA A 70 -26.71 8.59 -4.52
CA ALA A 70 -27.37 9.62 -3.73
C ALA A 70 -28.40 10.41 -4.55
N LYS A 71 -28.06 10.76 -5.80
CA LYS A 71 -28.99 11.43 -6.74
C LYS A 71 -30.23 10.58 -7.04
N ALA A 72 -30.07 9.25 -7.06
CA ALA A 72 -31.19 8.32 -7.25
C ALA A 72 -32.10 8.21 -6.00
N GLY A 73 -31.80 8.92 -4.91
CA GLY A 73 -32.60 8.93 -3.68
C GLY A 73 -32.54 7.64 -2.87
N LYS A 74 -31.59 6.75 -3.17
CA LYS A 74 -31.46 5.45 -2.51
C LYS A 74 -30.68 5.58 -1.21
N LYS A 75 -31.00 4.72 -0.24
CA LYS A 75 -30.47 4.81 1.12
C LYS A 75 -29.65 3.61 1.56
N ARG A 76 -29.67 2.49 0.82
CA ARG A 76 -28.99 1.26 1.21
C ARG A 76 -28.21 0.66 0.04
N LEU A 77 -26.89 0.61 0.16
CA LEU A 77 -25.98 0.09 -0.85
C LEU A 77 -25.50 -1.30 -0.43
N LEU A 78 -25.97 -2.35 -1.11
CA LEU A 78 -25.55 -3.73 -0.87
C LEU A 78 -24.29 -4.04 -1.67
N ILE A 79 -23.27 -4.52 -0.99
CA ILE A 79 -21.99 -4.86 -1.61
C ILE A 79 -21.92 -6.36 -1.79
N ALA A 80 -21.82 -6.83 -3.03
CA ALA A 80 -21.67 -8.26 -3.27
C ALA A 80 -20.37 -8.80 -2.64
N HIS A 81 -20.32 -10.10 -2.38
CA HIS A 81 -19.13 -10.74 -1.84
C HIS A 81 -17.90 -10.46 -2.74
N GLY A 82 -16.81 -9.97 -2.16
CA GLY A 82 -15.60 -9.55 -2.88
C GLY A 82 -15.61 -8.10 -3.39
N GLY A 83 -16.71 -7.36 -3.22
CA GLY A 83 -16.76 -5.93 -3.53
C GLY A 83 -15.90 -5.09 -2.57
N LEU A 84 -15.23 -4.07 -3.11
CA LEU A 84 -14.38 -3.14 -2.35
C LEU A 84 -15.00 -1.75 -2.34
N VAL A 85 -14.95 -1.05 -1.22
CA VAL A 85 -15.33 0.37 -1.13
C VAL A 85 -14.10 1.19 -0.88
N THR A 86 -13.87 2.20 -1.72
CA THR A 86 -12.78 3.15 -1.49
C THR A 86 -13.05 3.99 -0.23
N PRO A 87 -12.04 4.43 0.53
CA PRO A 87 -12.25 5.26 1.73
C PRO A 87 -13.11 6.51 1.45
N LEU A 88 -12.83 7.21 0.35
CA LEU A 88 -13.60 8.38 -0.06
C LEU A 88 -15.07 8.08 -0.37
N ALA A 89 -15.38 6.90 -0.92
CA ALA A 89 -16.76 6.48 -1.14
C ALA A 89 -17.47 6.19 0.19
N ARG A 90 -16.76 5.65 1.18
CA ARG A 90 -17.31 5.37 2.52
C ARG A 90 -17.66 6.68 3.25
N ASP A 91 -16.75 7.65 3.22
CA ASP A 91 -16.96 8.94 3.88
C ASP A 91 -18.13 9.69 3.24
N LEU A 92 -18.17 9.71 1.90
CA LEU A 92 -19.25 10.36 1.17
C LEU A 92 -20.61 9.65 1.36
N ALA A 93 -20.61 8.32 1.48
CA ALA A 93 -21.84 7.58 1.78
C ALA A 93 -22.39 7.96 3.17
N ALA A 94 -21.51 8.13 4.17
CA ALA A 94 -21.90 8.60 5.50
C ALA A 94 -22.48 10.03 5.45
N GLU A 95 -21.86 10.94 4.70
CA GLU A 95 -22.35 12.32 4.51
C GLU A 95 -23.76 12.38 3.89
N HIS A 96 -24.05 11.48 2.93
CA HIS A 96 -25.36 11.39 2.27
C HIS A 96 -26.38 10.51 3.03
N GLY A 97 -26.00 9.96 4.17
CA GLY A 97 -26.83 9.04 4.96
C GLY A 97 -27.20 7.78 4.18
N ILE A 98 -26.24 7.23 3.43
CA ILE A 98 -26.35 5.97 2.71
C ILE A 98 -25.71 4.87 3.57
N GLU A 99 -26.51 3.88 3.95
CA GLU A 99 -26.06 2.70 4.67
C GLU A 99 -25.37 1.73 3.70
N ILE A 100 -24.13 1.34 4.00
CA ILE A 100 -23.40 0.32 3.25
C ILE A 100 -23.55 -1.01 3.99
N VAL A 101 -24.11 -2.03 3.31
CA VAL A 101 -24.42 -3.32 3.92
C VAL A 101 -23.65 -4.43 3.22
N TRP A 102 -22.92 -5.23 4.01
CA TRP A 102 -22.26 -6.44 3.52
C TRP A 102 -23.12 -7.69 3.81
N PRO A 103 -23.26 -8.63 2.86
CA PRO A 103 -24.13 -9.79 2.99
C PRO A 103 -23.76 -10.70 4.18
N SER A 104 -22.50 -10.69 4.64
CA SER A 104 -22.05 -11.47 5.80
C SER A 104 -22.64 -11.02 7.14
N GLU A 105 -23.22 -9.81 7.24
CA GLU A 105 -23.76 -9.28 8.50
C GLU A 105 -25.24 -9.61 8.73
N THR A 106 -25.95 -10.15 7.73
CA THR A 106 -27.41 -10.38 7.83
C THR A 106 -27.81 -11.80 8.25
N ALA A 107 -26.85 -12.69 8.55
CA ALA A 107 -27.15 -14.11 8.80
C ALA A 107 -27.26 -14.55 10.28
N ASN A 108 -27.03 -13.69 11.28
CA ASN A 108 -27.04 -14.11 12.70
C ASN A 108 -28.10 -13.39 13.56
N GLY A 109 -29.34 -13.41 13.08
CA GLY A 109 -30.49 -12.80 13.76
C GLY A 109 -31.54 -13.80 14.25
N ALA A 110 -31.16 -14.94 14.86
CA ALA A 110 -32.04 -15.75 15.73
C ALA A 110 -31.32 -16.98 16.29
N ALA A 111 -30.66 -16.87 17.45
CA ALA A 111 -30.61 -17.91 18.49
C ALA A 111 -29.66 -17.51 19.63
N ASN A 112 -30.12 -17.77 20.85
CA ASN A 112 -29.37 -17.89 22.10
C ASN A 112 -29.03 -16.60 22.85
N LYS A 113 -30.05 -16.12 23.58
CA LYS A 113 -29.88 -15.68 24.97
C LYS A 113 -29.44 -16.88 25.81
N ALA A 114 -28.24 -16.86 26.35
CA ALA A 114 -27.90 -17.58 27.58
C ALA A 114 -26.69 -16.89 28.23
N ASP A 115 -26.81 -16.75 29.55
CA ASP A 115 -25.86 -16.18 30.50
C ASP A 115 -24.41 -16.58 30.29
N HIS A 116 -23.49 -15.68 30.64
CA HIS A 116 -22.35 -16.05 31.48
C HIS A 116 -21.76 -14.83 32.19
N THR A 117 -22.17 -14.67 33.44
CA THR A 117 -21.40 -13.99 34.49
C THR A 117 -20.24 -14.90 34.93
N ALA A 118 -19.09 -14.28 35.19
CA ALA A 118 -17.93 -14.78 35.94
C ALA A 118 -17.12 -15.97 35.36
N GLN A 119 -15.85 -15.72 35.01
CA GLN A 119 -14.72 -16.41 35.63
C GLN A 119 -13.39 -15.73 35.28
N THR A 120 -12.93 -14.90 36.22
CA THR A 120 -11.51 -14.63 36.48
C THR A 120 -10.93 -15.86 37.16
N ARG A 121 -9.94 -16.54 36.55
CA ARG A 121 -8.84 -17.20 37.27
C ARG A 121 -7.71 -17.63 36.34
N SER A 122 -6.52 -17.44 36.88
CA SER A 122 -5.17 -17.75 36.42
C SER A 122 -4.99 -19.08 35.71
N LEU A 123 -4.02 -19.14 34.79
CA LEU A 123 -3.10 -20.25 34.67
C LEU A 123 -1.72 -19.74 34.21
N SER A 124 -0.74 -19.90 35.09
CA SER A 124 0.68 -19.77 34.83
C SER A 124 1.28 -21.12 34.39
N SER A 125 2.31 -21.03 33.55
CA SER A 125 3.38 -22.01 33.28
C SER A 125 3.06 -23.31 32.51
N SER A 126 3.58 -23.39 31.28
CA SER A 126 4.41 -24.49 30.75
C SER A 126 4.83 -24.10 29.31
N SER A 127 6.11 -23.79 29.09
CA SER A 127 7.11 -24.71 28.55
C SER A 127 6.74 -25.30 27.17
N GLY A 128 7.40 -24.77 26.14
CA GLY A 128 7.72 -25.46 24.90
C GLY A 128 6.54 -25.87 24.01
N LYS A 129 6.19 -25.02 23.04
CA LYS A 129 5.76 -25.41 21.69
C LYS A 129 5.65 -24.20 20.76
N THR A 130 6.56 -24.14 19.82
CA THR A 130 6.39 -23.51 18.51
C THR A 130 5.13 -24.06 17.84
N ALA A 131 4.14 -23.21 17.62
CA ALA A 131 3.04 -23.46 16.69
C ALA A 131 2.44 -22.13 16.21
N LEU A 132 3.06 -21.55 15.17
CA LEU A 132 2.49 -20.48 14.36
C LEU A 132 1.49 -21.11 13.39
N THR A 133 0.20 -21.13 13.73
CA THR A 133 -0.99 -21.12 12.84
C THR A 133 -2.25 -21.51 13.63
N CYS A 134 -3.36 -20.79 13.39
CA CYS A 134 -4.68 -21.21 13.83
C CYS A 134 -5.09 -22.48 13.06
N LEU A 135 -5.08 -23.63 13.73
CA LEU A 135 -5.43 -24.94 13.14
C LEU A 135 -6.90 -25.08 12.71
N ARG A 136 -7.73 -24.03 12.83
CA ARG A 136 -9.18 -24.11 12.56
C ARG A 136 -9.67 -23.34 11.35
N CYS A 137 -8.93 -22.36 10.84
CA CYS A 137 -9.20 -21.79 9.52
C CYS A 137 -7.90 -21.29 8.90
N SER A 138 -7.44 -21.97 7.86
CA SER A 138 -6.26 -21.60 7.05
C SER A 138 -6.43 -20.27 6.28
N SER A 139 -7.37 -19.41 6.68
CA SER A 139 -7.71 -18.15 5.99
C SER A 139 -8.00 -16.98 6.94
N CYS A 140 -7.96 -17.16 8.26
CA CYS A 140 -8.20 -16.08 9.21
C CYS A 140 -6.88 -15.66 9.86
N LEU A 141 -6.12 -14.79 9.18
CA LEU A 141 -5.17 -13.94 9.89
C LEU A 141 -6.00 -12.87 10.60
N GLU A 142 -6.26 -13.04 11.89
CA GLU A 142 -6.90 -11.97 12.67
C GLU A 142 -5.95 -10.75 12.70
N PRO A 143 -6.35 -9.58 12.17
CA PRO A 143 -5.53 -8.37 12.16
C PRO A 143 -5.13 -7.91 13.57
N ALA A 144 -5.95 -8.23 14.56
CA ALA A 144 -5.82 -7.74 15.93
C ALA A 144 -4.69 -8.38 16.75
N PHE A 145 -4.17 -9.55 16.35
CA PHE A 145 -3.13 -10.22 17.15
C PHE A 145 -1.73 -9.65 16.89
N TYR A 146 -1.43 -9.29 15.63
CA TYR A 146 -0.16 -8.65 15.28
C TYR A 146 -0.09 -7.21 15.79
N GLU A 147 -1.20 -6.45 15.71
CA GLU A 147 -1.24 -5.07 16.23
C GLU A 147 -1.09 -5.00 17.76
N ARG A 148 -1.69 -5.93 18.52
CA ARG A 148 -1.52 -5.99 19.99
C ARG A 148 -0.13 -6.46 20.42
N ALA A 149 0.45 -7.46 19.75
CA ALA A 149 1.80 -7.94 20.07
C ALA A 149 2.87 -6.88 19.78
N LEU A 150 2.65 -6.00 18.80
CA LEU A 150 3.54 -4.89 18.46
C LEU A 150 3.37 -3.67 19.39
N ALA A 151 2.16 -3.43 19.92
CA ALA A 151 1.87 -2.28 20.77
C ALA A 151 2.48 -2.33 22.18
N GLU A 152 2.88 -3.51 22.68
CA GLU A 152 3.35 -3.70 24.06
C GLU A 152 4.87 -3.93 24.20
N MET A 153 5.64 -3.94 23.10
CA MET A 153 7.08 -4.17 23.18
C MET A 153 7.86 -2.86 23.06
N GLU A 154 8.49 -2.43 24.16
CA GLU A 154 9.51 -1.40 24.08
C GLU A 154 10.69 -1.90 23.24
N HIS A 155 10.87 -1.31 22.06
CA HIS A 155 11.97 -1.61 21.15
C HIS A 155 13.22 -0.84 21.61
N SER A 156 14.15 -1.50 22.31
CA SER A 156 15.47 -0.91 22.57
C SER A 156 16.35 -0.95 21.31
N THR A 157 17.27 0.00 21.16
CA THR A 157 18.23 0.07 20.04
C THR A 157 18.95 -1.27 19.84
N ALA A 158 19.45 -1.87 20.93
CA ALA A 158 20.17 -3.14 20.90
C ALA A 158 19.30 -4.30 20.35
N ARG A 159 18.02 -4.33 20.73
CA ARG A 159 17.07 -5.32 20.23
C ARG A 159 16.81 -5.12 18.73
N VAL A 160 16.54 -3.89 18.30
CA VAL A 160 16.29 -3.57 16.88
C VAL A 160 17.48 -3.94 16.01
N LEU A 161 18.70 -3.62 16.45
CA LEU A 161 19.92 -4.04 15.78
C LEU A 161 20.06 -5.57 15.73
N GLY A 162 19.68 -6.27 16.80
CA GLY A 162 19.64 -7.73 16.83
C GLY A 162 18.68 -8.31 15.79
N GLU A 163 17.46 -7.78 15.70
CA GLU A 163 16.47 -8.19 14.70
C GLU A 163 16.94 -7.92 13.27
N LEU A 164 17.54 -6.74 13.01
CA LEU A 164 18.10 -6.40 11.71
C LEU A 164 19.22 -7.35 11.29
N ARG A 165 20.17 -7.64 12.19
CA ARG A 165 21.26 -8.59 11.90
C ARG A 165 20.72 -10.00 11.64
N ASN A 166 19.75 -10.44 12.43
CA ASN A 166 19.12 -11.74 12.23
C ASN A 166 18.38 -11.80 10.89
N PHE A 167 17.67 -10.73 10.53
CA PHE A 167 17.00 -10.62 9.24
C PHE A 167 18.00 -10.68 8.08
N ILE A 168 19.04 -9.84 8.12
CA ILE A 168 20.13 -9.80 7.13
C ILE A 168 20.75 -11.19 6.98
N ALA A 169 21.13 -11.84 8.08
CA ALA A 169 21.76 -13.16 8.04
C ALA A 169 20.88 -14.22 7.34
N ARG A 170 19.56 -14.19 7.58
CA ARG A 170 18.62 -15.10 6.90
C ARG A 170 18.52 -14.80 5.41
N CYS A 171 18.32 -13.54 5.03
CA CYS A 171 18.11 -13.16 3.64
C CYS A 171 19.40 -13.01 2.83
N TRP A 172 20.58 -13.11 3.47
CA TRP A 172 21.86 -13.00 2.76
C TRP A 172 22.10 -14.19 1.84
N LEU A 173 21.94 -15.41 2.35
CA LEU A 173 22.21 -16.63 1.58
C LEU A 173 20.94 -17.31 1.08
N HIS A 174 19.83 -17.13 1.79
CA HIS A 174 18.58 -17.78 1.47
C HIS A 174 17.57 -16.78 0.95
N GLU A 175 16.78 -17.25 -0.01
CA GLU A 175 15.68 -16.48 -0.55
C GLU A 175 14.62 -16.21 0.53
N PRO A 176 14.20 -14.95 0.74
CA PRO A 176 13.10 -14.60 1.64
C PRO A 176 11.74 -15.16 1.18
N ALA A 177 10.85 -15.48 2.12
CA ALA A 177 9.50 -15.99 1.80
C ALA A 177 8.68 -14.98 0.96
N ASP A 178 8.93 -13.69 1.15
CA ASP A 178 8.33 -12.61 0.36
C ASP A 178 8.63 -12.75 -1.13
N ILE A 179 9.81 -13.25 -1.52
CA ILE A 179 10.22 -13.41 -2.92
C ILE A 179 9.44 -14.56 -3.57
N ALA A 180 9.31 -15.69 -2.88
CA ALA A 180 8.49 -16.80 -3.32
C ALA A 180 7.03 -16.38 -3.49
N THR A 181 6.50 -15.60 -2.54
CA THR A 181 5.14 -15.05 -2.62
C THR A 181 5.00 -14.10 -3.80
N LEU A 182 5.93 -13.17 -3.98
CA LEU A 182 5.91 -12.17 -5.04
C LEU A 182 5.89 -12.81 -6.43
N ARG A 183 6.59 -13.93 -6.66
CA ARG A 183 6.52 -14.69 -7.94
C ARG A 183 5.12 -15.18 -8.28
N SER A 184 4.30 -15.48 -7.27
CA SER A 184 2.96 -16.04 -7.45
C SER A 184 1.89 -14.96 -7.68
N ILE A 185 2.17 -13.71 -7.33
CA ILE A 185 1.19 -12.63 -7.42
C ILE A 185 1.03 -12.20 -8.87
N SER A 186 -0.18 -12.34 -9.41
CA SER A 186 -0.52 -11.86 -10.74
C SER A 186 -1.74 -10.96 -10.67
N ARG A 187 -1.68 -9.79 -11.31
CA ARG A 187 -2.79 -8.86 -11.40
C ARG A 187 -3.28 -8.80 -12.86
N PRO A 188 -4.46 -9.35 -13.18
CA PRO A 188 -5.05 -9.16 -14.50
C PRO A 188 -5.29 -7.66 -14.79
N PRO A 189 -5.07 -7.19 -16.03
CA PRO A 189 -4.52 -7.92 -17.18
C PRO A 189 -2.98 -7.93 -17.25
N MET A 190 -2.30 -7.25 -16.34
CA MET A 190 -0.88 -6.89 -16.47
C MET A 190 0.11 -8.00 -16.03
N GLY A 191 -0.38 -9.07 -15.42
CA GLY A 191 0.44 -10.20 -14.98
C GLY A 191 1.23 -9.90 -13.70
N ASN A 192 2.37 -10.57 -13.55
CA ASN A 192 3.26 -10.47 -12.37
C ASN A 192 4.27 -9.32 -12.46
N LEU A 193 4.74 -9.01 -13.68
CA LEU A 193 5.87 -8.09 -13.90
C LEU A 193 5.71 -6.71 -13.23
N PRO A 194 4.54 -6.02 -13.32
CA PRO A 194 4.38 -4.74 -12.63
C PRO A 194 4.45 -4.86 -11.11
N CYS A 195 3.99 -5.98 -10.53
CA CYS A 195 4.08 -6.20 -9.08
C CYS A 195 5.56 -6.25 -8.65
N CYS A 196 6.40 -7.00 -9.37
CA CYS A 196 7.83 -7.06 -9.11
C CYS A 196 8.50 -5.70 -9.28
N PHE A 197 8.18 -4.94 -10.34
CA PHE A 197 8.70 -3.59 -10.54
C PHE A 197 8.32 -2.63 -9.41
N TYR A 198 7.03 -2.56 -9.05
CA TYR A 198 6.58 -1.65 -8.00
C TYR A 198 7.15 -2.01 -6.63
N ALA A 199 7.32 -3.29 -6.34
CA ALA A 199 8.00 -3.74 -5.12
C ALA A 199 9.47 -3.31 -5.12
N ASN A 200 10.21 -3.56 -6.21
CA ASN A 200 11.61 -3.14 -6.36
C ASN A 200 11.77 -1.63 -6.18
N PHE A 201 11.01 -0.82 -6.93
CA PHE A 201 11.06 0.64 -6.81
C PHE A 201 10.65 1.13 -5.43
N ASN A 202 9.69 0.47 -4.76
CA ASN A 202 9.31 0.89 -3.42
C ASN A 202 10.45 0.71 -2.41
N LEU A 203 11.20 -0.40 -2.52
CA LEU A 203 12.39 -0.63 -1.69
C LEU A 203 13.54 0.30 -2.04
N PHE A 204 13.79 0.56 -3.33
CA PHE A 204 14.74 1.58 -3.77
C PHE A 204 14.46 2.93 -3.09
N TRP A 205 13.21 3.40 -3.16
CA TRP A 205 12.83 4.67 -2.53
C TRP A 205 12.89 4.63 -1.00
N ALA A 206 12.64 3.48 -0.38
CA ALA A 206 12.80 3.32 1.07
C ALA A 206 14.27 3.46 1.48
N GLY A 207 15.19 2.80 0.74
CA GLY A 207 16.63 2.93 0.92
C GLY A 207 17.14 4.36 0.72
N GLU A 208 16.71 5.03 -0.34
CA GLU A 208 17.05 6.45 -0.61
C GLU A 208 16.57 7.37 0.52
N ASN A 209 15.35 7.16 1.02
CA ASN A 209 14.82 7.95 2.14
C ASN A 209 15.64 7.75 3.42
N LEU A 210 16.07 6.51 3.71
CA LEU A 210 16.98 6.22 4.81
C LEU A 210 18.34 6.90 4.62
N GLN A 211 18.89 6.87 3.41
CA GLN A 211 20.17 7.51 3.08
C GLN A 211 20.13 9.03 3.23
N VAL A 212 19.06 9.68 2.75
CA VAL A 212 18.88 11.12 2.92
C VAL A 212 18.81 11.47 4.40
N CYS A 213 17.99 10.76 5.18
CA CYS A 213 17.86 10.97 6.61
C CYS A 213 19.18 10.76 7.35
N ARG A 214 19.93 9.71 6.98
CA ARG A 214 21.29 9.46 7.48
C ARG A 214 22.20 10.66 7.24
N GLN A 215 22.22 11.16 6.01
CA GLN A 215 23.11 12.27 5.64
C GLN A 215 22.74 13.57 6.38
N GLN A 216 21.44 13.87 6.53
CA GLN A 216 20.98 15.05 7.28
C GLN A 216 21.43 15.05 8.75
N VAL A 217 21.46 13.88 9.39
CA VAL A 217 21.98 13.75 10.77
C VAL A 217 23.51 13.90 10.78
N LYS A 218 24.22 13.19 9.90
CA LYS A 218 25.71 13.25 9.83
C LYS A 218 26.24 14.66 9.58
N ASP A 219 25.52 15.45 8.79
CA ASP A 219 25.91 16.82 8.48
C ASP A 219 25.48 17.82 9.58
N GLY A 220 24.83 17.36 10.64
CA GLY A 220 24.29 18.20 11.71
C GLY A 220 23.14 19.12 11.26
N MET A 221 22.53 18.84 10.11
CA MET A 221 21.46 19.66 9.52
C MET A 221 20.14 19.48 10.25
N LEU A 222 19.85 18.27 10.73
CA LEU A 222 18.64 17.93 11.47
C LEU A 222 18.96 17.13 12.74
N ALA A 223 18.27 17.47 13.83
CA ALA A 223 18.37 16.73 15.08
C ALA A 223 17.73 15.33 14.95
N VAL A 224 18.34 14.33 15.61
CA VAL A 224 17.89 12.93 15.59
C VAL A 224 16.37 12.76 15.85
N PRO A 225 15.75 13.41 16.85
CA PRO A 225 14.31 13.24 17.10
C PRO A 225 13.42 13.70 15.93
N VAL A 226 13.83 14.76 15.21
CA VAL A 226 13.09 15.28 14.05
C VAL A 226 13.13 14.27 12.91
N VAL A 227 14.33 13.74 12.63
CA VAL A 227 14.54 12.75 11.57
C VAL A 227 13.82 11.43 11.90
N CYS A 228 13.80 11.02 13.16
CA CYS A 228 13.06 9.83 13.60
C CYS A 228 11.55 9.94 13.31
N GLN A 229 10.93 11.10 13.59
CA GLN A 229 9.51 11.32 13.27
C GLN A 229 9.24 11.24 11.76
N MET A 230 10.11 11.82 10.94
CA MET A 230 9.99 11.76 9.48
C MET A 230 10.16 10.32 8.97
N LEU A 231 11.19 9.62 9.42
CA LEU A 231 11.46 8.23 9.05
C LEU A 231 10.31 7.29 9.44
N ALA A 232 9.72 7.47 10.62
CA ALA A 232 8.58 6.66 11.05
C ALA A 232 7.41 6.76 10.06
N GLY A 233 7.07 7.98 9.62
CA GLY A 233 6.00 8.18 8.64
C GLY A 233 6.33 7.63 7.24
N LEU A 234 7.59 7.78 6.81
CA LEU A 234 8.06 7.25 5.52
C LEU A 234 8.03 5.72 5.51
N LEU A 235 8.56 5.07 6.55
CA LEU A 235 8.59 3.61 6.68
C LEU A 235 7.18 3.02 6.74
N GLU A 236 6.25 3.61 7.49
CA GLU A 236 4.86 3.14 7.50
C GLU A 236 4.20 3.25 6.12
N ARG A 237 4.49 4.32 5.38
CA ARG A 237 4.03 4.49 4.00
C ARG A 237 4.60 3.43 3.07
N HIS A 238 5.89 3.11 3.19
CA HIS A 238 6.53 2.06 2.39
C HIS A 238 5.92 0.69 2.73
N ALA A 239 5.69 0.39 4.01
CA ALA A 239 5.09 -0.85 4.46
C ALA A 239 3.69 -1.03 3.89
N ALA A 240 2.84 0.01 3.97
CA ALA A 240 1.50 -0.02 3.39
C ALA A 240 1.49 -0.23 1.87
N ARG A 241 2.56 0.18 1.16
CA ARG A 241 2.70 -0.09 -0.29
C ARG A 241 3.14 -1.53 -0.55
N LEU A 242 4.06 -2.07 0.23
CA LEU A 242 4.54 -3.45 0.11
C LEU A 242 3.47 -4.48 0.46
N GLU A 243 2.54 -4.13 1.36
CA GLU A 243 1.40 -4.98 1.74
C GLU A 243 0.51 -5.34 0.54
N LYS A 244 0.41 -4.44 -0.46
CA LYS A 244 -0.33 -4.71 -1.72
C LYS A 244 0.25 -5.87 -2.53
N TRP A 245 1.51 -6.19 -2.29
CA TRP A 245 2.30 -7.23 -2.92
C TRP A 245 2.61 -8.38 -1.96
N SER A 246 1.89 -8.47 -0.84
CA SER A 246 1.98 -9.57 0.13
C SER A 246 3.41 -9.86 0.63
N MET A 247 4.25 -8.82 0.71
CA MET A 247 5.60 -8.93 1.25
C MET A 247 5.59 -8.85 2.79
N THR A 248 4.95 -9.83 3.41
CA THR A 248 4.62 -9.80 4.85
C THR A 248 5.85 -9.68 5.75
N GLU A 249 6.96 -10.34 5.45
CA GLU A 249 8.17 -10.27 6.30
C GLU A 249 8.82 -8.88 6.23
N THR A 250 8.90 -8.31 5.02
CA THR A 250 9.46 -6.98 4.79
C THR A 250 8.55 -5.89 5.36
N VAL A 251 7.23 -6.04 5.23
CA VAL A 251 6.24 -5.16 5.88
C VAL A 251 6.40 -5.18 7.39
N ALA A 252 6.59 -6.36 8.00
CA ALA A 252 6.80 -6.48 9.44
C ALA A 252 8.11 -5.78 9.87
N LEU A 253 9.18 -5.91 9.07
CA LEU A 253 10.45 -5.22 9.32
C LEU A 253 10.29 -3.69 9.27
N GLU A 254 9.66 -3.15 8.22
CA GLU A 254 9.46 -1.71 8.08
C GLU A 254 8.55 -1.15 9.18
N ARG A 255 7.47 -1.84 9.56
CA ARG A 255 6.58 -1.44 10.67
C ARG A 255 7.29 -1.48 12.02
N MET A 256 8.14 -2.48 12.27
CA MET A 256 8.97 -2.54 13.48
C MET A 256 9.91 -1.32 13.57
N LEU A 257 10.58 -0.99 12.46
CA LEU A 257 11.43 0.21 12.39
C LEU A 257 10.62 1.49 12.58
N ALA A 258 9.46 1.61 11.93
CA ALA A 258 8.58 2.77 12.07
C ALA A 258 8.14 2.98 13.52
N GLN A 259 7.73 1.91 14.21
CA GLN A 259 7.36 1.95 15.62
C GLN A 259 8.54 2.31 16.53
N TYR A 260 9.73 1.77 16.26
CA TYR A 260 10.94 2.12 16.98
C TYR A 260 11.26 3.62 16.87
N PHE A 261 11.28 4.18 15.65
CA PHE A 261 11.57 5.59 15.41
C PHE A 261 10.45 6.53 15.92
N LYS A 262 9.20 6.07 15.94
CA LYS A 262 8.08 6.83 16.52
C LYS A 262 8.10 6.84 18.05
N GLY A 263 8.59 5.77 18.66
CA GLY A 263 8.62 5.54 20.10
C GLY A 263 9.83 6.18 20.77
N LYS A 264 10.56 5.38 21.58
CA LYS A 264 11.76 5.86 22.29
C LYS A 264 12.90 6.23 21.34
N GLY A 265 12.98 5.57 20.19
CA GLY A 265 14.01 5.81 19.18
C GLY A 265 15.44 5.63 19.69
N PRO A 266 16.44 5.99 18.86
CA PRO A 266 17.84 6.01 19.27
C PRO A 266 18.13 7.17 20.23
N ALA A 267 18.95 6.92 21.25
CA ALA A 267 19.32 7.92 22.25
C ALA A 267 20.45 8.87 21.78
N SER A 268 21.19 8.47 20.74
CA SER A 268 22.32 9.24 20.21
C SER A 268 22.38 9.18 18.68
N GLU A 269 23.24 10.02 18.11
CA GLU A 269 23.56 9.99 16.67
C GLU A 269 24.15 8.64 16.27
N GLU A 270 25.08 8.09 17.04
CA GLU A 270 25.72 6.80 16.75
C GLU A 270 24.70 5.66 16.71
N GLU A 271 23.76 5.65 17.67
CA GLU A 271 22.67 4.67 17.68
C GLU A 271 21.75 4.83 16.47
N PHE A 272 21.43 6.07 16.10
CA PHE A 272 20.63 6.37 14.92
C PHE A 272 21.30 5.86 13.64
N LEU A 273 22.57 6.21 13.45
CA LEU A 273 23.35 5.80 12.28
C LEU A 273 23.46 4.28 12.20
N ALA A 274 23.73 3.61 13.33
CA ALA A 274 23.82 2.16 13.37
C ALA A 274 22.51 1.50 12.92
N VAL A 275 21.36 1.95 13.41
CA VAL A 275 20.06 1.37 13.03
C VAL A 275 19.75 1.64 11.56
N VAL A 276 19.95 2.87 11.10
CA VAL A 276 19.65 3.26 9.70
C VAL A 276 20.54 2.49 8.72
N GLU A 277 21.83 2.37 8.99
CA GLU A 277 22.76 1.63 8.11
C GLU A 277 22.41 0.13 8.03
N HIS A 278 22.02 -0.50 9.15
CA HIS A 278 21.57 -1.89 9.13
C HIS A 278 20.22 -2.04 8.41
N ALA A 279 19.29 -1.08 8.58
CA ALA A 279 18.02 -1.07 7.86
C ALA A 279 18.23 -0.96 6.34
N MET A 280 19.14 -0.09 5.89
CA MET A 280 19.52 0.03 4.48
C MET A 280 20.02 -1.31 3.93
N ILE A 281 21.00 -1.95 4.59
CA ILE A 281 21.51 -3.26 4.16
C ILE A 281 20.41 -4.33 4.09
N ALA A 282 19.51 -4.34 5.07
CA ALA A 282 18.40 -5.29 5.11
C ALA A 282 17.45 -5.10 3.91
N LEU A 283 17.04 -3.86 3.64
CA LEU A 283 16.12 -3.54 2.54
C LEU A 283 16.78 -3.72 1.17
N ASP A 284 18.02 -3.27 0.99
CA ASP A 284 18.79 -3.45 -0.24
C ASP A 284 18.98 -4.93 -0.55
N ARG A 285 19.17 -5.76 0.48
CA ARG A 285 19.27 -7.21 0.27
C ARG A 285 17.97 -7.81 -0.25
N VAL A 286 16.82 -7.43 0.31
CA VAL A 286 15.52 -7.86 -0.23
C VAL A 286 15.33 -7.34 -1.65
N GLN A 287 15.65 -6.07 -1.90
CA GLN A 287 15.57 -5.47 -3.23
C GLN A 287 16.40 -6.25 -4.25
N SER A 288 17.62 -6.66 -3.90
CA SER A 288 18.49 -7.44 -4.80
C SER A 288 17.88 -8.79 -5.20
N TRP A 289 17.10 -9.42 -4.31
CA TRP A 289 16.36 -10.63 -4.66
C TRP A 289 15.20 -10.35 -5.61
N ILE A 290 14.46 -9.24 -5.40
CA ILE A 290 13.39 -8.82 -6.32
C ILE A 290 13.98 -8.46 -7.69
N ASP A 291 15.13 -7.79 -7.71
CA ASP A 291 15.84 -7.45 -8.93
C ASP A 291 16.17 -8.69 -9.77
N GLY A 292 16.59 -9.78 -9.11
CA GLY A 292 16.78 -11.08 -9.74
C GLY A 292 15.50 -11.75 -10.27
N LEU A 293 14.30 -11.27 -9.94
CA LEU A 293 13.05 -11.73 -10.54
C LEU A 293 12.73 -10.98 -11.85
N LEU A 294 13.35 -9.84 -12.09
CA LEU A 294 13.03 -8.99 -13.24
C LEU A 294 13.76 -9.54 -14.48
N PRO A 295 13.04 -9.79 -15.59
CA PRO A 295 13.62 -10.35 -16.82
C PRO A 295 14.32 -9.24 -17.61
N TRP A 296 15.35 -8.62 -17.03
CA TRP A 296 16.04 -7.46 -17.59
C TRP A 296 16.54 -7.72 -19.01
N SER A 297 17.16 -8.88 -19.24
CA SER A 297 17.69 -9.25 -20.56
C SER A 297 16.61 -9.41 -21.62
N GLU A 298 15.46 -10.00 -21.28
CA GLU A 298 14.33 -10.14 -22.20
C GLU A 298 13.64 -8.79 -22.47
N LEU A 299 13.57 -7.91 -21.46
CA LEU A 299 13.07 -6.57 -21.65
C LEU A 299 13.96 -5.78 -22.60
N ASP A 300 15.28 -5.80 -22.40
CA ASP A 300 16.25 -5.14 -23.27
C ASP A 300 16.20 -5.69 -24.71
N ALA A 301 16.13 -7.01 -24.86
CA ALA A 301 16.02 -7.66 -26.18
C ALA A 301 14.74 -7.26 -26.93
N ARG A 302 13.63 -7.06 -26.21
CA ARG A 302 12.36 -6.59 -26.79
C ARG A 302 12.37 -5.10 -27.10
N LEU A 303 13.15 -4.32 -26.36
CA LEU A 303 13.35 -2.89 -26.56
C LEU A 303 14.36 -2.57 -27.68
N ALA A 304 14.37 -3.32 -28.78
CA ALA A 304 15.15 -3.04 -30.01
C ALA A 304 14.71 -1.71 -30.72
N LEU A 305 14.50 -0.64 -29.94
CA LEU A 305 13.91 0.64 -30.25
C LEU A 305 14.93 1.74 -30.53
N ARG A 306 16.23 1.41 -30.62
CA ARG A 306 17.22 2.27 -31.28
C ARG A 306 18.14 1.42 -32.12
N ARG A 307 17.74 1.17 -33.38
CA ARG A 307 18.76 0.99 -34.43
C ARG A 307 19.70 2.20 -34.32
N PRO A 308 21.03 2.02 -34.39
CA PRO A 308 21.93 3.17 -34.47
C PRO A 308 21.42 4.06 -35.61
N ILE A 309 21.30 5.36 -35.34
CA ILE A 309 21.13 6.34 -36.41
C ILE A 309 22.38 6.15 -37.27
N THR A 310 22.26 5.41 -38.37
CA THR A 310 23.27 5.37 -39.41
C THR A 310 23.45 6.83 -39.83
N VAL A 311 24.58 7.41 -39.42
CA VAL A 311 25.00 8.72 -39.89
C VAL A 311 25.21 8.56 -41.39
N ILE A 312 24.30 9.14 -42.17
CA ILE A 312 24.41 9.28 -43.62
C ILE A 312 25.34 10.45 -43.90
#